data_AF-A0A6J1WN17-F1
#
_entry.id   AF-A0A6J1WN17-F1
#
_cell.length_a   1.000
_cell.length_b   1.000
_cell.length_c   1.000
_cell.angle_alpha   90.00
_cell.angle_beta   90.00
_cell.angle_gamma   90.00
#
_symmetry.space_group_name_H-M   'P 1'
#
loop_
_entity.id
_entity.type
_entity.pdbx_description
1 polymer ?
#
loop_
_entity_poly.entity_id
_entity_poly.type
_entity_poly.pdbx_seq_one_letter_code
_entity_poly.pdbx_strand_id
1 'polypeptide(L)'
;MSLPGNGIFVVQGEMWMLVTAMRRSTRWGSHSFPNEEYDVLMRTFQDLKTILNQVEDLRLLDPATYLSPFLEVIRSKETTGPVTSLALSAIHKFLSYGLIDPTHPSVPATVEDIADAVTHARFVGTDHSSDGVVLMKILQVLRTLMLSPEGAMLTDESVCEIMLSCFRICFETRLTELLRRNAEQCLRDMTQLIFMRLPQFPPEDAGAANFTTVGLSLKKREKTSKRKNINTASSKFL
;
A
#
# COMPACT_ATOMS: atom_id res chain seq x y z
N MET A 1 -16.79 5.79 16.35
CA MET A 1 -17.55 4.52 16.36
C MET A 1 -16.96 3.65 17.46
N SER A 2 -17.77 2.90 18.21
CA SER A 2 -17.23 1.96 19.21
C SER A 2 -16.53 0.80 18.50
N LEU A 3 -15.31 0.45 18.91
CA LEU A 3 -14.62 -0.73 18.39
C LEU A 3 -15.47 -1.99 18.61
N PRO A 4 -15.47 -2.96 17.68
CA PRO A 4 -16.14 -4.23 17.89
C PRO A 4 -15.58 -4.88 19.16
N GLY A 5 -16.43 -5.28 20.11
CA GLY A 5 -16.00 -5.94 21.36
C GLY A 5 -15.22 -7.26 21.17
N ASN A 6 -15.06 -7.70 19.92
CA ASN A 6 -14.35 -8.91 19.51
C ASN A 6 -13.07 -8.62 18.70
N GLY A 7 -12.51 -7.41 18.76
CA GLY A 7 -11.33 -7.02 17.96
C GLY A 7 -10.13 -7.97 18.12
N ILE A 8 -9.89 -8.49 19.33
CA ILE A 8 -8.85 -9.48 19.61
C ILE A 8 -9.03 -10.74 18.74
N PHE A 9 -10.25 -11.26 18.65
CA PHE A 9 -10.53 -12.46 17.86
C PHE A 9 -10.35 -12.24 16.36
N VAL A 10 -10.60 -11.02 15.87
CA VAL A 10 -10.32 -10.67 14.48
C VAL A 10 -8.81 -10.72 14.23
N VAL A 11 -8.00 -10.05 15.05
CA VAL A 11 -6.53 -10.04 14.91
C VAL A 11 -5.97 -11.46 15.03
N GLN A 12 -6.43 -12.23 16.02
CA GLN A 12 -6.03 -13.62 16.18
C GLN A 12 -6.39 -14.46 14.95
N GLY A 13 -7.61 -14.32 14.42
CA GLY A 13 -8.05 -15.04 13.22
C GLY A 13 -7.16 -14.74 12.00
N GLU A 14 -6.89 -13.47 11.72
CA GLU A 14 -6.01 -13.07 10.62
C GLU A 14 -4.57 -13.56 10.82
N MET A 15 -4.05 -13.45 12.04
CA MET A 15 -2.73 -13.97 12.42
C MET A 15 -2.64 -15.47 12.14
N TRP A 16 -3.61 -16.27 12.58
CA TRP A 16 -3.62 -17.72 12.37
C TRP A 16 -3.67 -18.10 10.90
N MET A 17 -4.48 -17.39 10.11
CA MET A 17 -4.56 -17.60 8.67
C MET A 17 -3.21 -17.33 8.00
N LEU A 18 -2.56 -16.23 8.35
CA LEU A 18 -1.28 -15.83 7.76
C LEU A 18 -0.15 -16.77 8.16
N VAL A 19 -0.01 -17.09 9.45
CA VAL A 19 0.97 -18.06 9.98
C VAL A 19 0.80 -19.43 9.32
N THR A 20 -0.44 -19.88 9.10
CA THR A 20 -0.71 -21.16 8.42
C THR A 20 -0.30 -21.12 6.96
N ALA A 21 -0.61 -20.05 6.23
CA ALA A 21 -0.23 -19.88 4.83
C ALA A 21 1.29 -19.81 4.68
N MET A 22 1.95 -19.03 5.54
CA MET A 22 3.40 -18.95 5.61
C MET A 22 3.99 -20.35 5.77
N ARG A 23 3.55 -21.15 6.76
CA ARG A 23 4.12 -22.50 7.03
C ARG A 23 3.96 -23.49 5.88
N ARG A 24 2.96 -23.27 5.03
CA ARG A 24 2.76 -24.07 3.81
C ARG A 24 3.73 -23.65 2.71
N SER A 25 4.03 -22.35 2.60
CA SER A 25 4.94 -21.82 1.58
C SER A 25 6.36 -22.37 1.70
N THR A 26 6.87 -22.56 2.92
CA THR A 26 8.21 -23.13 3.17
C THR A 26 8.36 -24.58 2.69
N ARG A 27 7.27 -25.36 2.67
CA ARG A 27 7.30 -26.77 2.23
C ARG A 27 7.54 -26.95 0.72
N TRP A 28 7.24 -25.94 -0.09
CA TRP A 28 7.46 -26.01 -1.55
C TRP A 28 8.87 -25.53 -1.96
N GLY A 29 9.61 -24.89 -1.06
CA GLY A 29 11.00 -24.47 -1.26
C GLY A 29 12.03 -25.50 -0.82
N SER A 30 11.82 -26.79 -1.12
CA SER A 30 12.59 -27.93 -0.56
C SER A 30 14.09 -27.99 -0.97
N HIS A 31 14.66 -26.92 -1.52
CA HIS A 31 16.09 -26.81 -1.86
C HIS A 31 16.74 -25.48 -1.49
N SER A 32 16.06 -24.61 -0.75
CA SER A 32 16.59 -23.29 -0.41
C SER A 32 17.09 -23.27 1.04
N PHE A 33 18.27 -22.67 1.22
CA PHE A 33 18.92 -22.34 2.49
C PHE A 33 17.92 -21.81 3.55
N PRO A 34 18.21 -21.98 4.85
CA PRO A 34 17.37 -21.40 5.92
C PRO A 34 17.11 -19.92 5.64
N ASN A 35 15.83 -19.56 5.49
CA ASN A 35 15.44 -18.18 5.24
C ASN A 35 15.28 -17.47 6.58
N GLU A 36 16.36 -16.86 7.06
CA GLU A 36 16.41 -16.14 8.34
C GLU A 36 15.33 -15.05 8.45
N GLU A 37 15.00 -14.35 7.34
CA GLU A 37 13.97 -13.32 7.31
C GLU A 37 12.59 -13.91 7.62
N TYR A 38 12.30 -15.09 7.07
CA TYR A 38 11.04 -15.78 7.33
C TYR A 38 10.93 -16.24 8.79
N ASP A 39 12.03 -16.72 9.39
CA ASP A 39 12.05 -17.09 10.81
C ASP A 39 11.83 -15.89 11.72
N VAL A 40 12.32 -14.70 11.34
CA VAL A 40 12.06 -13.45 12.05
C VAL A 40 10.56 -13.10 11.98
N LEU A 41 9.95 -13.13 10.81
CA LEU A 41 8.50 -12.87 10.65
C LEU A 41 7.65 -13.85 11.49
N MET A 42 8.03 -15.14 11.51
CA MET A 42 7.32 -16.14 12.31
C MET A 42 7.43 -15.87 13.82
N ARG A 43 8.56 -15.31 14.28
CA ARG A 43 8.73 -14.90 15.68
C ARG A 43 7.86 -13.70 16.03
N THR A 44 7.77 -12.69 15.16
CA THR A 44 6.92 -11.51 15.43
C THR A 44 5.44 -11.88 15.61
N PHE A 45 4.93 -12.87 14.85
CA PHE A 45 3.59 -13.42 15.10
C PHE A 45 3.48 -14.25 16.39
N GLN A 46 4.53 -14.97 16.80
CA GLN A 46 4.53 -15.73 18.04
C GLN A 46 4.53 -14.80 19.27
N ASP A 47 5.23 -13.67 19.17
CA ASP A 47 5.24 -12.62 20.19
C ASP A 47 3.87 -11.94 20.26
N LEU A 48 3.31 -11.55 19.11
CA LEU A 48 1.95 -11.01 19.02
C LEU A 48 0.92 -11.95 19.66
N LYS A 49 0.99 -13.25 19.37
CA LYS A 49 0.11 -14.25 19.98
C LYS A 49 0.22 -14.23 21.52
N THR A 50 1.44 -14.11 22.05
CA THR A 50 1.66 -14.09 23.50
C THR A 50 1.02 -12.85 24.12
N ILE A 51 1.18 -11.69 23.49
CA ILE A 51 0.57 -10.43 23.93
C ILE A 51 -0.96 -10.52 23.89
N LEU A 52 -1.54 -10.97 22.77
CA LEU A 52 -3.00 -11.06 22.61
C LEU A 52 -3.67 -12.03 23.59
N ASN A 53 -2.94 -13.02 24.11
CA ASN A 53 -3.47 -13.94 25.14
C ASN A 53 -3.45 -13.35 26.55
N GLN A 54 -2.73 -12.24 26.76
CA GLN A 54 -2.58 -11.59 28.07
C GLN A 54 -3.48 -10.35 28.22
N VAL A 55 -4.16 -9.94 27.15
CA VAL A 55 -4.95 -8.72 27.10
C VAL A 55 -6.43 -9.07 26.92
N GLU A 56 -7.29 -8.39 27.67
CA GLU A 56 -8.75 -8.59 27.61
C GLU A 56 -9.43 -7.70 26.56
N ASP A 57 -8.79 -6.58 26.21
CA ASP A 57 -9.31 -5.59 25.26
C ASP A 57 -8.23 -5.04 24.34
N LEU A 58 -8.44 -5.13 23.03
CA LEU A 58 -7.51 -4.67 22.01
C LEU A 58 -7.19 -3.17 22.15
N ARG A 59 -8.11 -2.37 22.70
CA ARG A 59 -7.93 -0.92 22.92
C ARG A 59 -6.82 -0.58 23.90
N LEU A 60 -6.39 -1.54 24.71
CA LEU A 60 -5.30 -1.38 25.67
C LEU A 60 -3.92 -1.52 25.02
N LEU A 61 -3.86 -1.92 23.75
CA LEU A 61 -2.63 -2.07 22.99
C LEU A 61 -2.43 -0.89 22.05
N ASP A 62 -1.18 -0.48 21.89
CA ASP A 62 -0.80 0.41 20.81
C ASP A 62 -1.07 -0.29 19.46
N PRO A 63 -1.79 0.35 18.51
CA PRO A 63 -1.98 -0.16 17.16
C PRO A 63 -0.76 -0.80 16.50
N ALA A 64 0.43 -0.20 16.67
CA ALA A 64 1.66 -0.75 16.11
C ALA A 64 1.92 -2.20 16.57
N THR A 65 1.60 -2.52 17.83
CA THR A 65 1.80 -3.85 18.43
C THR A 65 1.17 -4.97 17.61
N TYR A 66 -0.05 -4.76 17.09
CA TYR A 66 -0.77 -5.77 16.33
C TYR A 66 -0.74 -5.56 14.82
N LEU A 67 -0.31 -4.39 14.33
CA LEU A 67 -0.18 -4.10 12.91
C LEU A 67 1.20 -4.48 12.35
N SER A 68 2.28 -4.18 13.08
CA SER A 68 3.65 -4.32 12.56
C SER A 68 3.97 -5.71 12.00
N PRO A 69 3.59 -6.84 12.63
CA PRO A 69 3.85 -8.16 12.05
C PRO A 69 3.24 -8.37 10.66
N PHE A 70 2.06 -7.80 10.39
CA PHE A 70 1.42 -7.87 9.08
C PHE A 70 2.07 -6.91 8.08
N LEU A 71 2.46 -5.72 8.53
CA LEU A 71 3.15 -4.73 7.68
C LEU A 71 4.56 -5.20 7.28
N GLU A 72 5.27 -5.89 8.17
CA GLU A 72 6.55 -6.54 7.87
C GLU A 72 6.41 -7.60 6.77
N VAL A 73 5.35 -8.40 6.80
CA VAL A 73 5.05 -9.37 5.72
C VAL A 73 4.82 -8.63 4.39
N ILE A 74 4.14 -7.48 4.39
CA ILE A 74 3.90 -6.68 3.18
C ILE A 74 5.19 -6.08 2.62
N ARG A 75 6.11 -5.67 3.50
CA ARG A 75 7.42 -5.12 3.12
C ARG A 75 8.41 -6.18 2.64
N SER A 76 8.28 -7.40 3.13
CA SER A 76 9.22 -8.49 2.83
C SER A 76 9.15 -8.89 1.35
N LYS A 77 10.26 -8.67 0.66
CA LYS A 77 10.48 -9.07 -0.73
C LYS A 77 10.53 -10.59 -0.94
N GLU A 78 10.69 -11.36 0.14
CA GLU A 78 10.78 -12.82 0.12
C GLU A 78 9.41 -13.50 0.28
N THR A 79 8.35 -12.73 0.58
CA THR A 79 6.99 -13.27 0.72
C THR A 79 6.34 -13.47 -0.64
N THR A 80 5.59 -14.57 -0.80
CA THR A 80 4.89 -14.87 -2.05
C THR A 80 3.60 -14.06 -2.16
N GLY A 81 3.17 -13.76 -3.39
CA GLY A 81 1.93 -13.03 -3.65
C GLY A 81 0.72 -13.49 -2.82
N PRO A 82 0.41 -14.79 -2.70
CA PRO A 82 -0.69 -15.27 -1.85
C PRO A 82 -0.55 -14.92 -0.37
N VAL A 83 0.68 -14.98 0.19
CA VAL A 83 0.94 -14.61 1.59
C VAL A 83 0.80 -13.09 1.78
N THR A 84 1.40 -12.30 0.88
CA THR A 84 1.27 -10.84 0.89
C THR A 84 -0.19 -10.40 0.76
N SER A 85 -0.97 -11.07 -0.09
CA SER A 85 -2.41 -10.82 -0.27
C SER A 85 -3.22 -11.07 1.00
N LEU A 86 -2.86 -12.09 1.80
CA LEU A 86 -3.50 -12.35 3.09
C LEU A 86 -3.17 -11.24 4.10
N ALA A 87 -1.91 -10.80 4.16
CA ALA A 87 -1.50 -9.70 5.04
C ALA A 87 -2.22 -8.39 4.68
N LEU A 88 -2.27 -8.03 3.39
CA LEU A 88 -3.04 -6.86 2.91
C LEU A 88 -4.53 -6.97 3.24
N SER A 89 -5.10 -8.18 3.12
CA SER A 89 -6.50 -8.41 3.49
C SER A 89 -6.76 -8.22 4.98
N ALA A 90 -5.80 -8.60 5.84
CA ALA A 90 -5.89 -8.36 7.27
C ALA A 90 -5.88 -6.85 7.58
N ILE A 91 -4.92 -6.10 7.03
CA ILE A 91 -4.84 -4.64 7.19
C ILE A 91 -6.12 -3.95 6.70
N HIS A 92 -6.64 -4.36 5.54
CA HIS A 92 -7.91 -3.83 5.03
C HIS A 92 -9.07 -4.07 5.99
N LYS A 93 -9.17 -5.27 6.61
CA LYS A 93 -10.20 -5.57 7.61
C LYS A 93 -10.01 -4.74 8.88
N PHE A 94 -8.78 -4.57 9.35
CA PHE A 94 -8.51 -3.79 10.56
C PHE A 94 -8.96 -2.33 10.40
N LEU A 95 -8.69 -1.73 9.23
CA LEU A 95 -9.21 -0.41 8.88
C LEU A 95 -10.74 -0.43 8.74
N SER A 96 -11.29 -1.36 7.96
CA SER A 96 -12.73 -1.41 7.66
C SER A 96 -13.61 -1.68 8.88
N TYR A 97 -13.10 -2.43 9.85
CA TYR A 97 -13.82 -2.76 11.08
C TYR A 97 -13.60 -1.72 12.18
N GLY A 98 -12.79 -0.69 11.93
CA GLY A 98 -12.44 0.32 12.91
C GLY A 98 -11.71 -0.28 14.11
N LEU A 99 -10.74 -1.16 13.88
CA LEU A 99 -9.93 -1.73 14.95
C LEU A 99 -8.86 -0.75 15.49
N ILE A 100 -8.57 0.30 14.73
CA ILE A 100 -7.71 1.40 15.13
C ILE A 100 -8.62 2.49 15.69
N ASP A 101 -8.40 2.90 16.94
CA ASP A 101 -9.14 4.03 17.51
C ASP A 101 -8.58 5.33 16.93
N PRO A 102 -9.38 6.14 16.18
CA PRO A 102 -8.91 7.37 15.57
C PRO A 102 -8.51 8.46 16.58
N THR A 103 -8.83 8.26 17.87
CA THR A 103 -8.44 9.17 18.96
C THR A 103 -7.14 8.77 19.66
N HIS A 104 -6.58 7.59 19.34
CA HIS A 104 -5.34 7.12 19.94
C HIS A 104 -4.15 7.98 19.51
N PRO A 105 -3.22 8.36 20.42
CA PRO A 105 -2.12 9.27 20.10
C PRO A 105 -1.14 8.72 19.05
N SER A 106 -1.07 7.39 18.87
CA SER A 106 -0.20 6.77 17.85
C SER A 106 -0.80 6.71 16.45
N VAL A 107 -2.05 7.19 16.24
CA VAL A 107 -2.71 7.15 14.93
C VAL A 107 -1.89 7.79 13.82
N PRO A 108 -1.30 9.00 13.98
CA PRO A 108 -0.48 9.60 12.92
C PRO A 108 0.67 8.68 12.48
N ALA A 109 1.44 8.16 13.43
CA ALA A 109 2.53 7.23 13.12
C ALA A 109 2.01 5.92 12.50
N THR A 110 0.85 5.45 12.95
CA THR A 110 0.22 4.22 12.45
C THR A 110 -0.23 4.35 11.00
N VAL A 111 -0.89 5.45 10.62
CA VAL A 111 -1.36 5.63 9.25
C VAL A 111 -0.21 5.87 8.27
N GLU A 112 0.86 6.54 8.72
CA GLU A 112 2.09 6.70 7.95
C GLU A 112 2.79 5.34 7.74
N ASP A 113 2.89 4.49 8.78
CA ASP A 113 3.46 3.15 8.67
C ASP A 113 2.66 2.24 7.72
N ILE A 114 1.32 2.31 7.75
CA ILE A 114 0.47 1.58 6.80
C ILE A 114 0.66 2.12 5.38
N ALA A 115 0.66 3.45 5.19
CA ALA A 115 0.83 4.07 3.89
C ALA A 115 2.15 3.63 3.26
N ASP A 116 3.27 3.79 3.98
CA ASP A 116 4.60 3.40 3.52
C ASP A 116 4.68 1.91 3.17
N ALA A 117 4.24 1.03 4.08
CA ALA A 117 4.31 -0.42 3.85
C ALA A 117 3.56 -0.82 2.57
N VAL A 118 2.38 -0.23 2.34
CA VAL A 118 1.47 -0.64 1.27
C VAL A 118 1.82 0.01 -0.07
N THR A 119 2.27 1.27 -0.09
CA THR A 119 2.74 1.93 -1.31
C THR A 119 4.03 1.30 -1.83
N HIS A 120 4.88 0.83 -0.92
CA HIS A 120 6.16 0.18 -1.22
C HIS A 120 6.12 -1.35 -1.15
N ALA A 121 4.92 -1.95 -1.07
CA ALA A 121 4.73 -3.39 -0.95
C ALA A 121 5.53 -4.17 -2.01
N ARG A 122 6.21 -5.23 -1.57
CA ARG A 122 6.99 -6.13 -2.44
C ARG A 122 6.55 -7.56 -2.21
N PHE A 123 6.59 -8.34 -3.27
CA PHE A 123 6.27 -9.76 -3.20
C PHE A 123 6.95 -10.51 -4.35
N VAL A 124 7.22 -11.78 -4.10
CA VAL A 124 7.67 -12.72 -5.11
C VAL A 124 6.50 -13.01 -6.03
N GLY A 125 6.61 -12.52 -7.27
CA GLY A 125 5.63 -12.78 -8.32
C GLY A 125 5.50 -14.28 -8.57
N THR A 126 4.26 -14.75 -8.64
CA THR A 126 3.95 -16.20 -8.77
C THR A 126 3.36 -16.50 -10.13
N ASP A 127 2.30 -15.77 -10.48
CA ASP A 127 1.68 -15.78 -11.80
C ASP A 127 0.85 -14.49 -11.96
N HIS A 128 0.53 -14.13 -13.21
CA HIS A 128 -0.18 -12.88 -13.50
C HIS A 128 -1.53 -12.72 -12.78
N SER A 129 -2.23 -13.81 -12.50
CA SER A 129 -3.53 -13.76 -11.82
C SER A 129 -3.35 -13.49 -10.33
N SER A 130 -2.44 -14.22 -9.67
CA SER A 130 -2.08 -14.03 -8.27
C SER A 130 -1.52 -12.62 -8.02
N ASP A 131 -0.60 -12.17 -8.87
CA ASP A 131 -0.01 -10.83 -8.78
C ASP A 131 -1.08 -9.73 -8.94
N GLY A 132 -2.03 -9.93 -9.86
CA GLY A 132 -3.17 -9.03 -10.04
C GLY A 132 -4.08 -8.95 -8.81
N VAL A 133 -4.26 -10.06 -8.08
CA VAL A 133 -4.99 -10.07 -6.80
C VAL A 133 -4.26 -9.26 -5.74
N VAL A 134 -2.93 -9.38 -5.63
CA VAL A 134 -2.15 -8.58 -4.67
C VAL A 134 -2.30 -7.10 -4.96
N LEU A 135 -2.16 -6.68 -6.23
CA LEU A 135 -2.32 -5.29 -6.64
C LEU A 135 -3.74 -4.76 -6.36
N MET A 136 -4.77 -5.59 -6.57
CA MET A 136 -6.14 -5.25 -6.18
C MET A 136 -6.27 -5.04 -4.67
N LYS A 137 -5.60 -5.86 -3.85
CA LYS A 137 -5.58 -5.70 -2.39
C LYS A 137 -4.83 -4.44 -1.94
N ILE A 138 -3.74 -4.08 -2.61
CA ILE A 138 -3.04 -2.80 -2.39
C ILE A 138 -4.02 -1.64 -2.60
N LEU A 139 -4.71 -1.59 -3.76
CA LEU A 139 -5.70 -0.54 -4.03
C LEU A 139 -6.80 -0.46 -2.95
N GLN A 140 -7.32 -1.62 -2.51
CA GLN A 140 -8.34 -1.68 -1.46
C GLN A 140 -7.85 -1.10 -0.14
N VAL A 141 -6.63 -1.44 0.30
CA VAL A 141 -6.05 -0.91 1.54
C VAL A 141 -5.83 0.59 1.42
N LEU A 142 -5.16 1.05 0.37
CA LEU A 142 -4.84 2.47 0.16
C LEU A 142 -6.10 3.34 0.10
N ARG A 143 -7.12 2.90 -0.65
CA ARG A 143 -8.42 3.58 -0.70
C ARG A 143 -9.08 3.62 0.66
N THR A 144 -9.11 2.49 1.36
CA THR A 144 -9.77 2.44 2.67
C THR A 144 -9.06 3.31 3.69
N LEU A 145 -7.72 3.30 3.71
CA LEU A 145 -6.92 4.15 4.59
C LEU A 145 -7.21 5.64 4.36
N MET A 146 -7.18 6.11 3.11
CA MET A 146 -7.45 7.53 2.83
C MET A 146 -8.88 7.96 3.19
N LEU A 147 -9.85 7.06 3.01
CA LEU A 147 -11.26 7.35 3.26
C LEU A 147 -11.69 7.10 4.71
N SER A 148 -10.83 6.48 5.53
CA SER A 148 -11.15 6.20 6.92
C SER A 148 -10.99 7.45 7.81
N PRO A 149 -11.58 7.46 9.02
CA PRO A 149 -11.39 8.54 9.98
C PRO A 149 -9.92 8.78 10.33
N GLU A 150 -9.15 7.69 10.47
CA GLU A 150 -7.71 7.72 10.79
C GLU A 150 -6.91 8.38 9.66
N GLY A 151 -7.31 8.18 8.41
CA GLY A 151 -6.71 8.81 7.22
C GLY A 151 -6.81 10.34 7.18
N ALA A 152 -7.54 10.97 8.11
CA ALA A 152 -7.47 12.41 8.31
C ALA A 152 -6.11 12.90 8.83
N MET A 153 -5.32 12.00 9.43
CA MET A 153 -4.00 12.31 10.00
C MET A 153 -2.83 12.05 9.03
N LEU A 154 -3.12 11.61 7.80
CA LEU A 154 -2.10 11.43 6.77
C LEU A 154 -1.47 12.78 6.38
N THR A 155 -0.15 12.77 6.20
CA THR A 155 0.58 13.91 5.63
C THR A 155 0.28 14.10 4.15
N ASP A 156 0.45 15.32 3.65
CA ASP A 156 0.30 15.63 2.21
C ASP A 156 1.26 14.79 1.35
N GLU A 157 2.45 14.49 1.86
CA GLU A 157 3.45 13.63 1.20
C GLU A 157 2.90 12.21 1.03
N SER A 158 2.42 11.59 2.11
CA SER A 158 1.82 10.26 2.05
C SER A 158 0.56 10.21 1.19
N VAL A 159 -0.28 11.24 1.22
CA VAL A 159 -1.43 11.35 0.29
C VAL A 159 -0.95 11.36 -1.17
N CYS A 160 0.08 12.14 -1.49
CA CYS A 160 0.64 12.18 -2.83
C CYS A 160 1.23 10.82 -3.25
N GLU A 161 1.98 10.16 -2.37
CA GLU A 161 2.55 8.84 -2.67
C GLU A 161 1.46 7.79 -2.92
N ILE A 162 0.40 7.78 -2.12
CA ILE A 162 -0.75 6.89 -2.31
C ILE A 162 -1.40 7.12 -3.67
N MET A 163 -1.68 8.38 -4.03
CA MET A 163 -2.27 8.71 -5.33
C MET A 163 -1.35 8.30 -6.48
N LEU A 164 -0.04 8.58 -6.37
CA LEU A 164 0.95 8.18 -7.37
C LEU A 164 1.04 6.66 -7.53
N SER A 165 0.97 5.90 -6.44
CA SER A 165 0.92 4.44 -6.48
C SER A 165 -0.30 3.95 -7.28
N CYS A 166 -1.48 4.51 -7.03
CA CYS A 166 -2.69 4.19 -7.79
C CYS A 166 -2.58 4.58 -9.29
N PHE A 167 -1.97 5.72 -9.60
CA PHE A 167 -1.71 6.12 -10.99
C PHE A 167 -0.78 5.16 -11.73
N ARG A 168 0.28 4.66 -11.07
CA ARG A 168 1.18 3.66 -11.66
C ARG A 168 0.39 2.42 -12.11
N ILE A 169 -0.56 1.96 -11.29
CA ILE A 169 -1.44 0.83 -11.64
C ILE A 169 -2.37 1.20 -12.81
N CYS A 170 -2.98 2.39 -12.81
CA CYS A 170 -3.87 2.83 -13.89
C CYS A 170 -3.22 2.80 -15.28
N PHE A 171 -1.94 3.13 -15.37
CA PHE A 171 -1.22 3.28 -16.63
C PHE A 171 -0.32 2.10 -16.99
N GLU A 172 -0.23 1.06 -16.15
CA GLU A 172 0.54 -0.15 -16.47
C GLU A 172 -0.21 -1.04 -17.46
N THR A 173 0.12 -0.88 -18.74
CA THR A 173 -0.54 -1.56 -19.86
C THR A 173 -0.48 -3.10 -19.80
N ARG A 174 0.43 -3.66 -19.01
CA ARG A 174 0.56 -5.11 -18.82
C ARG A 174 -0.50 -5.68 -17.87
N LEU A 175 -1.18 -4.82 -17.09
CA LEU A 175 -2.23 -5.24 -16.16
C LEU A 175 -3.60 -5.33 -16.86
N THR A 176 -4.48 -6.13 -16.25
CA THR A 176 -5.84 -6.33 -16.74
C THR A 176 -6.63 -5.02 -16.75
N GLU A 177 -7.52 -4.85 -17.73
CA GLU A 177 -8.39 -3.67 -17.82
C GLU A 177 -9.21 -3.49 -16.55
N LEU A 178 -9.72 -4.58 -15.97
CA LEU A 178 -10.49 -4.54 -14.72
C LEU A 178 -9.69 -3.92 -13.56
N LEU A 179 -8.43 -4.31 -13.39
CA LEU A 179 -7.58 -3.78 -12.33
C LEU A 179 -7.27 -2.29 -12.57
N ARG A 180 -6.99 -1.91 -13.82
CA ARG A 180 -6.77 -0.50 -14.20
C ARG A 180 -8.01 0.37 -13.94
N ARG A 181 -9.21 -0.14 -14.26
CA ARG A 181 -10.49 0.54 -13.96
C ARG A 181 -10.78 0.64 -12.47
N ASN A 182 -10.41 -0.37 -11.69
CA ASN A 182 -10.56 -0.30 -10.25
C ASN A 182 -9.62 0.76 -9.63
N ALA A 183 -8.38 0.85 -10.11
CA ALA A 183 -7.46 1.90 -9.69
C ALA A 183 -7.98 3.30 -10.05
N GLU A 184 -8.56 3.46 -11.25
CA GLU A 184 -9.21 4.70 -11.67
C GLU A 184 -10.37 5.09 -10.74
N GLN A 185 -11.20 4.12 -10.34
CA GLN A 185 -12.28 4.36 -9.37
C GLN A 185 -11.73 4.77 -8.00
N CYS A 186 -10.69 4.10 -7.50
CA CYS A 186 -10.06 4.46 -6.22
C CYS A 186 -9.56 5.92 -6.25
N LEU A 187 -8.88 6.32 -7.33
CA LEU A 187 -8.41 7.69 -7.52
C LEU A 187 -9.54 8.72 -7.54
N ARG A 188 -10.67 8.41 -8.20
CA ARG A 188 -11.85 9.30 -8.21
C ARG A 188 -12.38 9.51 -6.80
N ASP A 189 -12.54 8.44 -6.04
CA ASP A 189 -13.06 8.51 -4.66
C ASP A 189 -12.12 9.31 -3.75
N MET A 190 -10.81 9.06 -3.83
CA MET A 190 -9.79 9.81 -3.07
C MET A 190 -9.76 11.29 -3.45
N THR A 191 -9.81 11.60 -4.75
CA THR A 191 -9.82 12.98 -5.26
C THR A 191 -11.07 13.71 -4.76
N GLN A 192 -12.24 13.08 -4.86
CA GLN A 192 -13.48 13.67 -4.37
C GLN A 192 -13.38 13.99 -2.87
N LEU A 193 -12.82 13.09 -2.06
CA LEU A 193 -12.62 13.35 -0.62
C LEU A 193 -11.73 14.56 -0.36
N ILE A 194 -10.60 14.68 -1.08
CA ILE A 194 -9.70 15.83 -0.97
C ILE A 194 -10.45 17.14 -1.25
N PHE A 195 -11.21 17.20 -2.34
CA PHE A 195 -12.00 18.39 -2.69
C PHE A 195 -13.13 18.67 -1.70
N MET A 196 -13.75 17.63 -1.10
CA MET A 196 -14.75 17.81 -0.04
C MET A 196 -14.15 18.37 1.25
N ARG A 197 -12.86 18.13 1.52
CA ARG A 197 -12.15 18.69 2.68
C ARG A 197 -11.63 20.10 2.43
N LEU A 198 -11.53 20.55 1.17
CA LEU A 198 -11.02 21.88 0.81
C LEU A 198 -11.61 23.06 1.62
N PRO A 199 -12.93 23.10 1.92
CA PRO A 199 -13.51 24.17 2.74
C PRO A 199 -13.05 24.21 4.20
N GLN A 200 -12.43 23.14 4.69
CA GLN A 200 -11.93 23.02 6.07
C GLN A 200 -10.51 23.56 6.21
N PHE A 201 -9.81 23.78 5.10
CA PHE A 201 -8.48 24.37 5.13
C PHE A 201 -8.59 25.85 5.51
N PRO A 202 -7.64 26.36 6.31
CA PRO A 202 -7.60 27.79 6.59
C PRO A 202 -7.53 28.55 5.25
N PRO A 203 -8.21 29.71 5.12
CA PRO A 203 -8.04 30.53 3.94
C PRO A 203 -6.55 30.85 3.80
N GLU A 204 -5.96 30.47 2.66
CA GLU A 204 -4.59 30.85 2.35
C GLU A 204 -4.47 32.37 2.50
N ASP A 205 -3.43 32.83 3.20
CA ASP A 205 -2.99 34.22 3.09
C ASP A 205 -2.79 34.49 1.59
N ALA A 206 -3.67 35.31 1.02
CA ALA A 206 -3.87 35.50 -0.43
C ALA A 206 -2.65 36.08 -1.20
N GLY A 207 -1.46 36.05 -0.60
CA GLY A 207 -0.20 36.58 -1.15
C GLY A 207 0.80 35.54 -1.67
N ALA A 208 0.59 34.22 -1.49
CA ALA A 208 1.63 33.22 -1.80
C ALA A 208 1.33 32.24 -2.95
N ALA A 209 0.08 32.09 -3.39
CA ALA A 209 -0.29 31.12 -4.42
C ALA A 209 -0.07 31.69 -5.84
N ASN A 210 1.19 31.82 -6.26
CA ASN A 210 1.50 31.77 -7.68
C ASN A 210 1.26 30.32 -8.14
N PHE A 211 0.08 30.05 -8.71
CA PHE A 211 -0.16 28.84 -9.50
C PHE A 211 0.80 28.87 -10.70
N THR A 212 2.05 28.46 -10.49
CA THR A 212 2.91 28.08 -11.60
C THR A 212 2.26 26.84 -12.18
N THR A 213 1.68 27.00 -13.37
CA THR A 213 1.18 25.92 -14.21
C THR A 213 2.16 24.75 -14.17
N VAL A 214 1.85 23.72 -13.38
CA VAL A 214 2.56 22.44 -13.43
C VAL A 214 2.15 21.80 -14.74
N GLY A 215 2.85 22.20 -15.81
CA GLY A 215 2.72 21.60 -17.12
C GLY A 215 3.15 20.14 -17.01
N LEU A 216 2.19 19.23 -16.85
CA LEU A 216 2.39 17.81 -17.09
C LEU A 216 2.70 17.64 -18.59
N SER A 217 3.96 17.81 -18.96
CA SER A 217 4.44 17.58 -20.32
C SER A 217 4.45 16.08 -20.58
N LEU A 218 3.30 15.54 -20.97
CA LEU A 218 3.19 14.24 -21.61
C LEU A 218 3.82 14.38 -23.00
N LYS A 219 5.15 14.27 -23.10
CA LYS A 219 5.87 14.18 -24.38
C LYS A 219 5.39 12.93 -25.12
N LYS A 220 4.43 13.14 -26.01
CA LYS A 220 3.99 12.19 -27.03
C LYS A 220 5.19 11.83 -27.89
N ARG A 221 5.68 10.60 -27.76
CA ARG A 221 6.77 10.05 -28.56
C ARG A 221 6.23 9.71 -29.96
N GLU A 222 6.25 10.67 -30.87
CA GLU A 222 5.96 10.40 -32.29
C GLU A 222 7.13 9.61 -32.91
N LYS A 223 6.80 8.42 -33.42
CA LYS A 223 7.61 7.68 -34.39
C LYS A 223 7.42 8.37 -35.74
N THR A 224 8.50 8.85 -36.35
CA THR A 224 8.49 9.13 -37.78
C THR A 224 9.76 8.65 -38.46
N SER A 225 9.49 8.04 -39.60
CA SER A 225 10.32 7.13 -40.36
C SER A 225 11.42 7.83 -41.17
N LYS A 226 12.41 7.01 -41.53
CA LYS A 226 13.56 7.26 -42.41
C LYS A 226 13.26 8.22 -43.57
N ARG A 227 14.18 9.17 -43.78
CA ARG A 227 14.58 9.58 -45.14
C ARG A 227 16.10 9.74 -45.20
N LYS A 228 16.74 8.77 -45.88
CA LYS A 228 18.10 8.91 -46.40
C LYS A 228 18.08 10.06 -47.41
N ASN A 229 19.02 10.99 -47.30
CA ASN A 229 19.57 11.64 -48.48
C ASN A 229 21.09 11.77 -48.34
N ILE A 230 21.73 11.26 -49.38
CA ILE A 230 23.16 11.19 -49.66
C ILE A 230 23.52 12.50 -50.38
N ASN A 231 24.55 13.24 -49.94
CA ASN A 231 25.79 13.50 -50.69
C ASN A 231 26.64 14.67 -50.15
N THR A 232 27.93 14.34 -49.97
CA THR A 232 29.16 15.11 -50.29
C THR A 232 29.29 16.57 -49.85
N ALA A 233 30.25 16.88 -48.98
CA ALA A 233 31.63 17.22 -49.37
C ALA A 233 32.38 17.93 -48.21
N SER A 234 33.55 17.39 -47.88
CA SER A 234 34.80 18.08 -47.51
C SER A 234 34.74 19.41 -46.74
N SER A 235 35.26 19.44 -45.50
CA SER A 235 36.58 20.01 -45.23
C SER A 235 37.04 19.74 -43.79
N LYS A 236 38.35 19.81 -43.64
CA LYS A 236 39.25 19.36 -42.59
C LYS A 236 39.36 20.30 -41.37
N PHE A 237 39.70 19.68 -40.24
CA PHE A 237 40.63 20.09 -39.15
C PHE A 237 40.54 21.52 -38.57
N LEU A 238 40.11 21.61 -37.30
CA LEU A 238 40.96 21.72 -36.11
C LEU A 238 40.23 21.13 -34.90
#